data_AF-A0A2S7I7G2-F1
#
_entry.id   AF-A0A2S7I7G2-F1
#
_cell.length_a   1.000
_cell.length_b   1.000
_cell.length_c   1.000
_cell.angle_alpha   90.00
_cell.angle_beta   90.00
_cell.angle_gamma   90.00
#
_symmetry.space_group_name_H-M   'P 1'
#
loop_
_entity.id
_entity.type
_entity.pdbx_description
1 polymer ?
#
loop_
_entity_poly.entity_id
_entity_poly.type
_entity_poly.pdbx_seq_one_letter_code
_entity_poly.pdbx_strand_id
1 'polypeptide(L)' 'MSNNFITNNKQQKTLKGRLNTLIFIRDELKFLVGYFYFSGWSDIYLSLQKNPQQKIKLLVGLQVCNYLGTQTKNS' A
#
# COMPACT_ATOMS: atom_id res chain seq x y z
N MET A 1 9.34 25.63 -0.16
CA MET A 1 9.68 24.36 -0.85
C MET A 1 8.40 23.77 -1.43
N SER A 2 8.40 23.34 -2.68
CA SER A 2 7.22 22.76 -3.34
C SER A 2 6.71 21.52 -2.61
N ASN A 3 5.45 21.55 -2.14
CA ASN A 3 4.80 20.48 -1.36
C ASN A 3 4.32 19.30 -2.24
N ASN A 4 5.09 19.01 -3.30
CA ASN A 4 4.74 18.08 -4.37
C ASN A 4 5.21 16.65 -4.06
N PHE A 5 6.14 16.49 -3.13
CA PHE A 5 6.72 15.22 -2.75
C PHE A 5 6.26 14.79 -1.37
N ILE A 6 6.00 13.49 -1.23
CA ILE A 6 5.62 12.86 0.03
C ILE A 6 6.85 12.12 0.55
N THR A 7 7.37 12.56 1.69
CA THR A 7 8.61 12.01 2.29
C THR A 7 8.39 11.36 3.65
N ASN A 8 7.15 11.37 4.18
CA ASN A 8 6.81 10.92 5.52
C ASN A 8 7.56 11.65 6.66
N ASN A 9 8.09 12.85 6.43
CA ASN A 9 8.65 13.67 7.50
C ASN A 9 7.52 14.23 8.40
N LYS A 10 7.80 14.43 9.70
CA LYS A 10 6.84 14.93 10.71
C LYS A 10 6.16 16.24 10.33
N GLN A 11 6.80 17.04 9.48
CA GLN A 11 6.34 18.36 9.04
C GLN A 11 5.56 18.32 7.71
N GLN A 12 5.44 17.15 7.06
CA GLN A 12 4.85 17.00 5.73
C GLN A 12 3.73 15.95 5.69
N LYS A 13 2.98 15.91 4.58
CA LYS A 13 1.94 14.90 4.36
C LYS A 13 2.58 13.51 4.33
N THR A 14 1.96 12.55 5.01
CA THR A 14 2.36 11.15 4.97
C THR A 14 1.72 10.42 3.80
N LEU A 15 2.40 9.41 3.29
CA LEU A 15 1.91 8.52 2.25
C LEU A 15 0.65 7.79 2.72
N LYS A 16 0.66 7.28 3.97
CA LYS A 16 -0.51 6.63 4.58
C LYS A 16 -1.73 7.56 4.58
N GLY A 17 -1.57 8.79 5.07
CA GLY A 17 -2.66 9.76 5.11
C GLY A 17 -3.19 10.07 3.72
N ARG A 18 -2.29 10.29 2.76
CA ARG A 18 -2.67 10.57 1.37
C ARG A 18 -3.41 9.41 0.72
N LEU A 19 -2.93 8.18 0.89
CA LEU A 19 -3.56 6.97 0.34
C LEU A 19 -4.97 6.80 0.91
N ASN A 20 -5.17 6.96 2.22
CA ASN A 20 -6.50 6.87 2.82
C ASN A 20 -7.46 7.92 2.25
N THR A 21 -7.01 9.16 2.04
CA THR A 21 -7.84 10.17 1.37
C THR A 21 -8.19 9.76 -0.06
N LEU A 22 -7.22 9.24 -0.82
CA LEU A 22 -7.45 8.84 -2.22
C LEU A 22 -8.40 7.65 -2.33
N ILE A 23 -8.27 6.66 -1.44
CA ILE A 23 -9.14 5.49 -1.36
C ILE A 23 -10.57 5.95 -1.11
N PHE A 24 -10.78 6.86 -0.17
CA PHE A 24 -12.13 7.33 0.15
C PHE A 24 -12.81 8.08 -1.00
N ILE A 25 -12.07 8.89 -1.77
CA ILE A 25 -12.67 9.77 -2.80
C ILE A 25 -12.74 9.16 -4.20
N ARG A 26 -12.16 7.96 -4.43
CA ARG A 26 -12.09 7.34 -5.76
C ARG A 26 -12.65 5.92 -5.73
N ASP A 27 -13.44 5.58 -6.74
CA ASP A 27 -13.98 4.22 -6.91
C ASP A 27 -12.91 3.25 -7.45
N GLU A 28 -11.97 3.74 -8.26
CA GLU A 28 -10.87 2.95 -8.81
C GLU A 28 -9.53 3.66 -8.64
N LEU A 29 -8.54 2.95 -8.10
CA LEU A 29 -7.16 3.41 -7.96
C LEU A 29 -6.19 2.43 -8.63
N LYS A 30 -5.27 2.98 -9.44
CA LYS A 30 -4.22 2.21 -10.13
C LYS A 30 -2.87 2.68 -9.65
N PHE A 31 -2.06 1.76 -9.14
CA PHE A 31 -0.72 2.05 -8.66
C PHE A 31 0.32 1.25 -9.43
N LEU A 32 1.42 1.92 -9.76
CA LEU A 32 2.66 1.30 -10.22
C LEU A 32 3.68 1.42 -9.09
N VAL A 33 4.16 0.29 -8.60
CA VAL A 33 5.14 0.25 -7.51
C VAL A 33 6.33 -0.60 -7.92
N GLY A 34 7.54 -0.16 -7.55
CA GLY A 34 8.75 -0.93 -7.79
C GLY A 34 8.81 -2.20 -6.95
N TYR A 35 8.43 -2.10 -5.68
CA TYR A 35 8.48 -3.18 -4.69
C TYR A 35 7.24 -3.12 -3.78
N PHE A 36 6.81 -4.26 -3.23
CA PHE A 36 5.64 -4.34 -2.36
C PHE A 36 5.86 -5.21 -1.10
N TYR A 37 5.65 -4.63 0.10
CA TYR A 37 5.64 -5.36 1.38
C TYR A 37 4.20 -5.51 1.92
N PHE A 38 3.80 -6.72 2.30
CA PHE A 38 2.49 -6.97 2.92
C PHE A 38 2.32 -6.29 4.29
N SER A 39 3.40 -6.13 5.05
CA SER A 39 3.37 -5.53 6.39
C SER A 39 2.86 -4.07 6.40
N GLY A 40 3.02 -3.34 5.30
CA GLY A 40 2.57 -1.95 5.17
C GLY A 40 1.11 -1.78 4.74
N TRP A 41 0.39 -2.88 4.49
CA TRP A 41 -0.94 -2.83 3.87
C TRP A 41 -2.12 -3.04 4.83
N SER A 42 -1.88 -3.39 6.09
CA SER A 42 -2.94 -3.68 7.07
C SER A 42 -3.98 -2.55 7.17
N ASP A 43 -3.55 -1.30 7.30
CA ASP A 43 -4.44 -0.14 7.37
C ASP A 43 -5.22 0.12 6.07
N ILE A 44 -4.58 -0.08 4.92
CA ILE A 44 -5.19 0.10 3.60
C ILE A 44 -6.23 -0.99 3.37
N TYR A 45 -5.88 -2.24 3.71
CA TYR A 45 -6.76 -3.39 3.65
C TYR A 45 -8.02 -3.20 4.52
N LEU A 46 -7.86 -2.75 5.77
CA LEU A 46 -8.99 -2.42 6.64
C LEU A 46 -9.88 -1.32 6.06
N SER A 47 -9.29 -0.36 5.36
CA SER A 47 -10.04 0.72 4.70
C SER A 47 -10.85 0.20 3.51
N LEU A 48 -10.29 -0.75 2.74
CA LEU A 48 -10.99 -1.41 1.64
C LEU A 48 -12.09 -2.36 2.10
N GLN A 49 -11.88 -3.09 3.20
CA GLN A 49 -12.91 -3.96 3.78
C GLN A 49 -14.18 -3.17 4.14
N LYS A 50 -14.03 -1.91 4.57
CA LYS A 50 -15.17 -1.03 4.89
C LYS A 50 -15.93 -0.56 3.66
N ASN A 51 -15.30 -0.55 2.48
CA ASN A 51 -15.87 -0.07 1.22
C ASN A 51 -15.62 -1.08 0.09
N PRO A 52 -16.39 -2.19 0.02
CA PRO A 52 -16.14 -3.28 -0.93
C PRO A 52 -16.31 -2.89 -2.40
N GLN A 53 -16.91 -1.74 -2.70
CA GLN A 53 -17.07 -1.21 -4.06
C GLN A 53 -15.76 -0.61 -4.61
N GLN A 54 -14.80 -0.26 -3.74
CA GLN A 54 -13.53 0.35 -4.14
C GLN A 54 -12.58 -0.68 -4.74
N LYS A 55 -12.10 -0.39 -5.96
CA LYS A 55 -11.19 -1.26 -6.70
C LYS A 55 -9.77 -0.70 -6.66
N ILE A 56 -8.83 -1.48 -6.15
CA ILE A 56 -7.40 -1.17 -6.25
C ILE A 56 -6.73 -2.13 -7.21
N LYS A 57 -6.02 -1.59 -8.20
CA LYS A 57 -5.16 -2.32 -9.12
C LYS A 57 -3.71 -1.96 -8.83
N LEU A 58 -2.90 -2.98 -8.58
CA LEU A 58 -1.50 -2.84 -8.25
C LEU A 58 -0.64 -3.54 -9.31
N LEU A 59 0.20 -2.79 -10.00
CA LEU A 59 1.25 -3.32 -10.86
C LEU A 59 2.58 -3.24 -10.10
N VAL A 60 3.16 -4.39 -9.81
CA VAL A 60 4.41 -4.50 -9.05
C VAL A 60 5.54 -4.90 -10.00
N GLY A 61 6.60 -4.08 -10.04
CA GLY A 61 7.74 -4.31 -10.92
C GLY A 61 8.67 -5.45 -10.48
N LEU A 62 8.84 -5.64 -9.17
CA LEU A 62 9.70 -6.68 -8.60
C LEU A 62 8.87 -7.67 -7.77
N GLN A 63 8.97 -8.96 -8.07
CA GLN A 63 8.38 -10.00 -7.23
C GLN A 63 9.11 -10.09 -5.90
N VAL A 64 8.39 -9.79 -4.83
CA VAL A 64 8.79 -10.03 -3.43
C VAL A 64 8.34 -11.42 -3.00
N CYS A 65 8.55 -12.41 -3.87
CA CYS A 65 8.38 -13.80 -3.49
C CYS A 65 9.77 -14.29 -3.13
N ASN A 66 10.15 -14.27 -1.84
CA ASN A 66 11.24 -15.12 -1.35
C ASN A 66 11.46 -15.18 0.19
N TYR A 67 10.44 -15.04 1.06
CA TYR A 67 10.69 -15.38 2.49
C TYR A 67 9.46 -15.73 3.37
N LEU A 68 8.51 -16.53 2.89
CA LEU A 68 7.45 -17.05 3.79
C LEU A 68 7.15 -18.56 3.60
N GLY A 69 8.07 -19.32 3.00
CA GLY A 69 7.79 -20.70 2.57
C GLY A 69 8.75 -21.82 3.02
N THR A 70 9.85 -21.55 3.74
CA THR A 70 10.86 -22.60 4.00
C THR A 70 11.18 -22.90 5.47
N GLN A 71 10.49 -22.29 6.44
CA GLN A 71 10.68 -22.63 7.85
C GLN A 71 9.43 -23.36 8.38
N THR A 72 9.44 -24.70 8.33
CA THR A 72 8.75 -25.68 9.21
C THR A 72 8.34 -26.97 8.48
N LYS A 73 9.32 -27.73 8.00
CA LYS A 73 9.27 -29.20 8.02
C LYS A 73 10.67 -29.69 8.31
N ASN A 74 11.01 -29.79 9.59
CA ASN A 74 12.06 -30.65 10.15
C ASN A 74 12.02 -30.49 11.67
N SER A 75 11.09 -31.19 12.30
CA SER A 75 11.13 -31.60 13.70
C SER A 75 10.53 -32.99 13.77
#